data_AF-A0A7S0LDS2-F1
#
_entry.id   AF-A0A7S0LDS2-F1
#
_cell.length_a   1.000
_cell.length_b   1.000
_cell.length_c   1.000
_cell.angle_alpha   90.00
_cell.angle_beta   90.00
_cell.angle_gamma   90.00
#
_symmetry.space_group_name_H-M   'P 1'
#
loop_
_entity.id
_entity.type
_entity.pdbx_description
1 polymer ?
#
loop_
_entity_poly.entity_id
_entity_poly.type
_entity_poly.pdbx_seq_one_letter_code
_entity_poly.pdbx_strand_id
1 'polypeptide(L)'
;WRTKEVCLQLLGHLASHARAALGALMPLAVPKVIECLNDSNAKVQAAASKVIPEIISTVNNPETQSLKKMITKALREPATTLDTVDELLATTFVNAMDATSLAFIMPIILRGLRSETYELVKKAATCAGNLCALVVNSSELAAFMPQLKPELDKALEHSSPAVRSEASKALEKLLEGVGELADH
;
A
#
# COMPACT_ATOMS: atom_id res chain seq x y z
N TRP A 1 5.03 -23.53 -10.48
CA TRP A 1 6.09 -22.58 -10.08
C TRP A 1 6.79 -21.96 -11.29
N ARG A 2 7.26 -22.73 -12.30
CA ARG A 2 7.91 -22.18 -13.52
C ARG A 2 7.10 -21.09 -14.23
N THR A 3 5.79 -21.31 -14.41
CA THR A 3 4.90 -20.29 -15.00
C THR A 3 4.88 -19.00 -14.19
N LYS A 4 4.79 -19.08 -12.86
CA LYS A 4 4.81 -17.89 -11.98
C LYS A 4 6.13 -17.12 -12.13
N GLU A 5 7.26 -17.83 -12.13
CA GLU A 5 8.58 -17.24 -12.34
C GLU A 5 8.67 -16.48 -13.67
N VAL A 6 8.24 -17.10 -14.78
CA VAL A 6 8.22 -16.46 -16.11
C VAL A 6 7.27 -15.26 -16.14
N CYS A 7 6.08 -15.37 -15.56
CA CYS A 7 5.14 -14.24 -15.47
C CYS A 7 5.74 -13.05 -14.71
N LEU A 8 6.45 -13.29 -13.60
CA LEU A 8 7.12 -12.22 -12.84
C LEU A 8 8.26 -11.59 -13.66
N GLN A 9 9.02 -12.38 -14.41
CA GLN A 9 10.05 -11.85 -15.30
C GLN A 9 9.46 -10.98 -16.42
N LEU A 10 8.37 -11.44 -17.06
CA LEU A 10 7.66 -10.67 -18.08
C LEU A 10 7.08 -9.37 -17.53
N LEU A 11 6.52 -9.40 -16.31
CA LEU A 11 6.00 -8.21 -15.64
C LEU A 11 7.09 -7.14 -15.48
N GLY A 12 8.32 -7.53 -15.12
CA GLY A 12 9.47 -6.64 -15.05
C GLY A 12 9.89 -6.04 -16.39
N HIS A 13 9.89 -6.85 -17.45
CA HIS A 13 10.14 -6.37 -18.81
C HIS A 13 9.08 -5.36 -19.27
N LEU A 14 7.80 -5.62 -18.98
CA LEU A 14 6.73 -4.67 -19.27
C LEU A 14 6.86 -3.38 -18.45
N ALA A 15 7.30 -3.48 -17.19
CA ALA A 15 7.49 -2.31 -16.35
C ALA A 15 8.56 -1.36 -16.89
N SER A 16 9.56 -1.86 -17.61
CA SER A 16 10.59 -1.02 -18.24
C SER A 16 10.17 -0.42 -19.59
N HIS A 17 9.31 -1.10 -20.35
CA HIS A 17 8.98 -0.73 -21.73
C HIS A 17 7.58 -0.10 -21.90
N ALA A 18 6.66 -0.33 -20.96
CA ALA A 18 5.25 0.08 -21.03
C ALA A 18 4.75 0.67 -19.71
N ARG A 19 5.54 1.55 -19.08
CA ARG A 19 5.29 2.13 -17.74
C ARG A 19 3.87 2.64 -17.54
N ALA A 20 3.36 3.48 -18.45
CA ALA A 20 2.05 4.10 -18.30
C ALA A 20 0.90 3.07 -18.36
N ALA A 21 0.94 2.17 -19.35
CA ALA A 21 -0.06 1.12 -19.50
C ALA A 21 -0.04 0.13 -18.32
N LEU A 22 1.15 -0.19 -17.82
CA LEU A 22 1.30 -1.12 -16.71
C LEU A 22 0.96 -0.50 -15.35
N GLY A 23 1.23 0.80 -15.16
CA GLY A 23 0.89 1.53 -13.93
C GLY A 23 -0.59 1.41 -13.57
N ALA A 24 -1.48 1.58 -14.57
CA ALA A 24 -2.92 1.43 -14.40
C ALA A 24 -3.36 0.04 -13.93
N LEU A 25 -2.53 -1.00 -14.14
CA LEU A 25 -2.80 -2.38 -13.75
C LEU A 25 -2.15 -2.76 -12.41
N MET A 26 -1.36 -1.88 -11.78
CA MET A 26 -0.70 -2.17 -10.51
C MET A 26 -1.66 -2.54 -9.36
N PRO A 27 -2.83 -1.91 -9.20
CA PRO A 27 -3.79 -2.34 -8.18
C PRO A 27 -4.20 -3.81 -8.29
N LEU A 28 -4.22 -4.36 -9.51
CA LEU A 28 -4.48 -5.78 -9.75
C LEU A 28 -3.22 -6.65 -9.58
N ALA A 29 -2.08 -6.18 -10.09
CA ALA A 29 -0.85 -6.98 -10.16
C ALA A 29 -0.12 -7.08 -8.81
N VAL A 30 -0.06 -6.00 -8.03
CA VAL A 30 0.72 -5.92 -6.79
C VAL A 30 0.28 -6.96 -5.75
N PRO A 31 -1.02 -7.17 -5.47
CA PRO A 31 -1.44 -8.24 -4.55
C PRO A 31 -0.91 -9.62 -4.95
N LYS A 32 -0.89 -9.93 -6.26
CA LYS A 32 -0.37 -11.20 -6.79
C LYS A 32 1.14 -11.33 -6.69
N VAL A 33 1.86 -10.22 -6.83
CA VAL A 33 3.32 -10.19 -6.60
C VAL A 33 3.63 -10.43 -5.12
N ILE A 34 2.85 -9.84 -4.21
CA ILE A 34 3.01 -10.02 -2.76
C ILE A 34 2.69 -11.45 -2.32
N GLU A 35 1.65 -12.08 -2.89
CA GLU A 35 1.40 -13.52 -2.70
C GLU A 35 2.64 -14.35 -3.10
N CYS A 36 3.31 -13.98 -4.20
CA CYS A 36 4.51 -14.67 -4.68
C CYS A 36 5.75 -14.49 -3.79
N LEU A 37 5.84 -13.41 -3.00
CA LEU A 37 6.91 -13.25 -1.99
C LEU A 37 6.85 -14.32 -0.90
N ASN A 38 5.66 -14.86 -0.65
CA ASN A 38 5.41 -15.89 0.36
C ASN A 38 5.19 -17.28 -0.28
N ASP A 39 5.56 -17.48 -1.56
CA ASP A 39 5.36 -18.76 -2.26
C ASP A 39 6.26 -19.85 -1.66
N SER A 40 5.79 -21.08 -1.59
CA SER A 40 6.58 -22.25 -1.14
C SER A 40 7.90 -22.48 -1.90
N ASN A 41 8.02 -21.98 -3.13
CA ASN A 41 9.19 -22.18 -3.98
C ASN A 41 10.12 -20.96 -3.97
N ALA A 42 11.36 -21.17 -3.51
CA ALA A 42 12.38 -20.11 -3.43
C ALA A 42 12.66 -19.38 -4.75
N LYS A 43 12.50 -20.03 -5.91
CA LYS A 43 12.68 -19.37 -7.22
C LYS A 43 11.57 -18.35 -7.50
N VAL A 44 10.34 -18.64 -7.07
CA VAL A 44 9.22 -17.72 -7.20
C VAL A 44 9.40 -16.54 -6.24
N GLN A 45 9.81 -16.80 -4.99
CA GLN A 45 10.13 -15.75 -4.02
C GLN A 45 11.25 -14.82 -4.52
N ALA A 46 12.31 -15.40 -5.09
CA ALA A 46 13.43 -14.64 -5.65
C ALA A 46 13.01 -13.79 -6.85
N ALA A 47 12.22 -14.36 -7.77
CA ALA A 47 11.68 -13.62 -8.92
C ALA A 47 10.75 -12.48 -8.48
N ALA A 48 9.86 -12.72 -7.51
CA ALA A 48 8.96 -11.71 -6.97
C ALA A 48 9.74 -10.60 -6.26
N SER A 49 10.74 -10.97 -5.47
CA SER A 49 11.62 -9.99 -4.84
C SER A 49 12.30 -9.12 -5.89
N LYS A 50 12.87 -9.73 -6.93
CA LYS A 50 13.57 -9.00 -8.00
C LYS A 50 12.66 -8.02 -8.76
N VAL A 51 11.41 -8.38 -9.03
CA VAL A 51 10.52 -7.56 -9.88
C VAL A 51 9.97 -6.32 -9.17
N ILE A 52 9.80 -6.32 -7.84
CA ILE A 52 9.23 -5.20 -7.07
C ILE A 52 9.81 -3.81 -7.43
N PRO A 53 11.14 -3.59 -7.40
CA PRO A 53 11.69 -2.28 -7.74
C PRO A 53 11.44 -1.88 -9.20
N GLU A 54 11.27 -2.84 -10.11
CA GLU A 54 10.94 -2.57 -11.52
C GLU A 54 9.49 -2.09 -11.62
N ILE A 55 8.54 -2.78 -10.98
CA ILE A 55 7.13 -2.36 -11.02
C ILE A 55 6.85 -1.08 -10.24
N ILE A 56 7.55 -0.80 -9.14
CA ILE A 56 7.42 0.51 -8.44
C ILE A 56 7.88 1.66 -9.35
N SER A 57 8.80 1.42 -10.30
CA SER A 57 9.21 2.47 -11.25
C SER A 57 8.11 2.94 -12.20
N THR A 58 6.95 2.26 -12.22
CA THR A 58 5.77 2.67 -12.97
C THR A 58 4.94 3.75 -12.26
N VAL A 59 5.20 4.01 -10.97
CA VAL A 59 4.52 5.06 -10.19
C VAL A 59 4.90 6.44 -10.70
N ASN A 60 3.92 7.32 -10.90
CA ASN A 60 4.17 8.69 -11.36
C ASN A 60 4.35 9.69 -10.21
N ASN A 61 3.78 9.40 -9.03
CA ASN A 61 3.87 10.25 -7.85
C ASN A 61 5.34 10.40 -7.38
N PRO A 62 5.93 11.61 -7.42
CA PRO A 62 7.35 11.83 -7.11
C PRO A 62 7.74 11.45 -5.67
N GLU A 63 6.86 11.70 -4.71
CA GLU A 63 7.06 11.38 -3.30
C GLU A 63 7.10 9.87 -3.09
N THR A 64 6.23 9.12 -3.74
CA THR A 64 6.27 7.65 -3.69
C THR A 64 7.53 7.09 -4.36
N GLN A 65 8.02 7.74 -5.44
CA GLN A 65 9.29 7.37 -6.06
C GLN A 65 10.49 7.62 -5.14
N SER A 66 10.50 8.71 -4.36
CA SER A 66 11.59 8.97 -3.40
C SER A 66 11.63 7.88 -2.31
N LEU A 67 10.47 7.36 -1.92
CA LEU A 67 10.31 6.29 -0.93
C LEU A 67 10.50 4.87 -1.49
N LYS A 68 10.78 4.73 -2.80
CA LYS A 68 10.87 3.43 -3.49
C LYS A 68 11.73 2.40 -2.75
N LYS A 69 12.87 2.79 -2.21
CA LYS A 69 13.78 1.87 -1.48
C LYS A 69 13.14 1.35 -0.20
N MET A 70 12.50 2.22 0.57
CA MET A 70 11.81 1.88 1.82
C MET A 70 10.60 0.98 1.54
N ILE A 71 9.76 1.37 0.58
CA ILE A 71 8.59 0.58 0.15
C ILE A 71 9.03 -0.82 -0.31
N THR A 72 10.06 -0.89 -1.17
CA THR A 72 10.61 -2.18 -1.63
C THR A 72 11.06 -3.05 -0.46
N LYS A 73 11.75 -2.45 0.52
CA LYS A 73 12.24 -3.16 1.70
C LYS A 73 11.07 -3.65 2.56
N ALA A 74 10.10 -2.80 2.88
CA ALA A 74 8.93 -3.18 3.66
C ALA A 74 8.07 -4.24 2.99
N LEU A 75 7.93 -4.24 1.66
CA LEU A 75 7.19 -5.30 0.97
C LEU A 75 7.86 -6.66 1.13
N ARG A 76 9.19 -6.73 1.20
CA ARG A 76 9.96 -7.97 1.36
C ARG A 76 10.19 -8.38 2.82
N GLU A 77 10.39 -7.41 3.70
CA GLU A 77 10.84 -7.60 5.07
C GLU A 77 9.85 -6.98 6.06
N PRO A 78 8.94 -7.79 6.66
CA PRO A 78 7.92 -7.30 7.60
C PRO A 78 8.47 -6.50 8.78
N ALA A 79 9.68 -6.80 9.24
CA ALA A 79 10.33 -6.08 10.35
C ALA A 79 10.56 -4.58 10.06
N THR A 80 10.61 -4.18 8.78
CA THR A 80 10.88 -2.78 8.37
C THR A 80 9.60 -1.97 8.15
N THR A 81 8.44 -2.54 8.48
CA THR A 81 7.13 -1.88 8.32
C THR A 81 7.06 -0.59 9.13
N LEU A 82 7.53 -0.60 10.39
CA LEU A 82 7.51 0.58 11.25
C LEU A 82 8.36 1.73 10.67
N ASP A 83 9.62 1.47 10.34
CA ASP A 83 10.52 2.45 9.74
C ASP A 83 9.92 3.08 8.47
N THR A 84 9.23 2.26 7.66
CA THR A 84 8.61 2.75 6.42
C THR A 84 7.35 3.57 6.69
N VAL A 85 6.54 3.20 7.69
CA VAL A 85 5.39 4.01 8.12
C VAL A 85 5.86 5.34 8.73
N ASP A 86 6.95 5.35 9.48
CA ASP A 86 7.55 6.57 10.01
C ASP A 86 8.01 7.51 8.90
N GLU A 87 8.70 6.97 7.89
CA GLU A 87 9.12 7.78 6.75
C GLU A 87 7.93 8.30 5.93
N LEU A 88 6.87 7.49 5.76
CA LEU A 88 5.62 7.92 5.12
C LEU A 88 4.96 9.08 5.89
N LEU A 89 4.97 9.05 7.22
CA LEU A 89 4.44 10.12 8.06
C LEU A 89 5.31 11.38 8.04
N ALA A 90 6.63 11.23 7.91
CA ALA A 90 7.57 12.35 7.81
C ALA A 90 7.56 13.01 6.42
N THR A 91 7.13 12.28 5.39
CA THR A 91 7.08 12.78 4.02
C THR A 91 5.93 13.77 3.82
N THR A 92 6.25 14.95 3.31
CA THR A 92 5.24 15.93 2.88
C THR A 92 4.78 15.59 1.47
N PHE A 93 3.56 15.08 1.33
CA PHE A 93 2.92 14.84 0.05
C PHE A 93 2.28 16.13 -0.48
N VAL A 94 2.80 16.65 -1.59
CA VAL A 94 2.26 17.83 -2.27
C VAL A 94 1.45 17.43 -3.50
N ASN A 95 1.75 16.26 -4.09
CA ASN A 95 1.00 15.68 -5.19
C ASN A 95 -0.10 14.76 -4.68
N ALA A 96 -1.21 14.71 -5.42
CA ALA A 96 -2.28 13.76 -5.19
C ALA A 96 -1.75 12.31 -5.23
N MET A 97 -2.33 11.49 -4.38
CA MET A 97 -2.03 10.07 -4.31
C MET A 97 -2.80 9.34 -5.42
N ASP A 98 -2.08 8.62 -6.29
CA ASP A 98 -2.67 7.83 -7.36
C ASP A 98 -2.85 6.35 -6.98
N ALA A 99 -3.76 5.67 -7.66
CA ALA A 99 -4.04 4.24 -7.47
C ALA A 99 -2.79 3.36 -7.50
N THR A 100 -1.83 3.70 -8.38
CA THR A 100 -0.54 2.99 -8.49
C THR A 100 0.26 3.09 -7.19
N SER A 101 0.38 4.28 -6.60
CA SER A 101 1.06 4.48 -5.31
C SER A 101 0.36 3.75 -4.18
N LEU A 102 -0.97 3.86 -4.11
CA LEU A 102 -1.78 3.15 -3.12
C LEU A 102 -1.58 1.63 -3.20
N ALA A 103 -1.48 1.07 -4.40
CA ALA A 103 -1.27 -0.37 -4.58
C ALA A 103 0.00 -0.88 -3.87
N PHE A 104 1.06 -0.06 -3.81
CA PHE A 104 2.31 -0.40 -3.12
C PHE A 104 2.32 -0.04 -1.63
N ILE A 105 1.67 1.07 -1.25
CA ILE A 105 1.67 1.56 0.14
C ILE A 105 0.64 0.80 1.00
N MET A 106 -0.55 0.51 0.48
CA MET A 106 -1.63 -0.11 1.27
C MET A 106 -1.26 -1.45 1.92
N PRO A 107 -0.53 -2.37 1.26
CA PRO A 107 -0.10 -3.61 1.92
C PRO A 107 0.78 -3.38 3.16
N ILE A 108 1.54 -2.29 3.20
CA ILE A 108 2.38 -1.90 4.34
C ILE A 108 1.50 -1.36 5.47
N ILE A 109 0.56 -0.47 5.13
CA ILE A 109 -0.39 0.11 6.08
C ILE A 109 -1.29 -0.96 6.72
N LEU A 110 -1.89 -1.83 5.90
CA LEU A 110 -2.73 -2.94 6.39
C LEU A 110 -1.94 -3.87 7.32
N ARG A 111 -0.66 -4.11 7.02
CA ARG A 111 0.19 -4.89 7.92
C ARG A 111 0.46 -4.16 9.24
N GLY A 112 0.67 -2.85 9.19
CA GLY A 112 0.83 -2.03 10.39
C GLY A 112 -0.41 -2.02 11.28
N LEU A 113 -1.60 -1.90 10.69
CA LEU A 113 -2.89 -1.96 11.40
C LEU A 113 -3.15 -3.32 12.07
N ARG A 114 -2.63 -4.41 11.48
CA ARG A 114 -2.74 -5.78 12.01
C ARG A 114 -1.65 -6.13 13.03
N SER A 115 -0.76 -5.20 13.36
CA SER A 115 0.33 -5.45 14.30
C SER A 115 -0.20 -5.56 15.73
N GLU A 116 0.50 -6.31 16.57
CA GLU A 116 0.31 -6.28 18.02
C GLU A 116 1.06 -5.11 18.68
N THR A 117 1.95 -4.45 17.93
CA THR A 117 2.74 -3.33 18.43
C THR A 117 1.92 -2.06 18.44
N TYR A 118 1.56 -1.59 19.63
CA TYR A 118 0.78 -0.36 19.86
C TYR A 118 1.25 0.82 19.01
N GLU A 119 2.56 1.10 19.01
CA GLU A 119 3.12 2.23 18.28
C GLU A 119 2.89 2.12 16.77
N LEU A 120 3.08 0.92 16.21
CA LEU A 120 2.89 0.65 14.80
C LEU A 120 1.42 0.77 14.40
N VAL A 121 0.50 0.22 15.20
CA VAL A 121 -0.95 0.34 14.93
C VAL A 121 -1.37 1.81 14.92
N LYS A 122 -0.94 2.59 15.92
CA LYS A 122 -1.27 4.02 16.02
C LYS A 122 -0.77 4.77 14.79
N LYS A 123 0.51 4.60 14.44
CA LYS A 123 1.13 5.28 13.29
C LYS A 123 0.54 4.84 11.96
N ALA A 124 0.22 3.56 11.81
CA ALA A 124 -0.45 3.04 10.61
C ALA A 124 -1.86 3.61 10.45
N ALA A 125 -2.62 3.76 11.54
CA ALA A 125 -3.93 4.41 11.52
C ALA A 125 -3.83 5.89 11.12
N THR A 126 -2.92 6.65 11.73
CA THR A 126 -2.67 8.05 11.34
C THR A 126 -2.26 8.16 9.87
N CYS A 127 -1.35 7.28 9.42
CA CYS A 127 -0.89 7.28 8.03
C CYS A 127 -2.02 6.93 7.06
N ALA A 128 -2.87 5.95 7.40
CA ALA A 128 -4.05 5.61 6.59
C ALA A 128 -4.98 6.82 6.40
N GLY A 129 -5.28 7.56 7.48
CA GLY A 129 -6.11 8.77 7.40
C GLY A 129 -5.49 9.87 6.54
N ASN A 130 -4.20 10.13 6.70
CA ASN A 130 -3.47 11.10 5.88
C ASN A 130 -3.48 10.72 4.40
N LEU A 131 -3.24 9.44 4.09
CA LEU A 131 -3.28 8.95 2.71
C LEU A 131 -4.67 9.07 2.10
N CYS A 132 -5.74 8.76 2.85
CA CYS A 132 -7.12 8.90 2.36
C CYS A 132 -7.45 10.36 2.01
N ALA A 133 -6.95 11.32 2.79
CA ALA A 133 -7.15 12.74 2.52
C ALA A 133 -6.40 13.26 1.27
N LEU A 134 -5.42 12.51 0.76
CA LEU A 134 -4.60 12.86 -0.40
C LEU A 134 -5.10 12.23 -1.71
N VAL A 135 -6.10 11.34 -1.64
CA VAL A 135 -6.69 10.72 -2.83
C VAL A 135 -7.77 11.63 -3.39
N VAL A 136 -7.65 11.97 -4.68
CA VAL A 136 -8.61 12.84 -5.38
C VAL A 136 -9.77 12.04 -5.97
N ASN A 137 -9.50 10.83 -6.46
CA ASN A 137 -10.50 9.99 -7.10
C ASN A 137 -11.09 9.00 -6.10
N SER A 138 -12.33 9.22 -5.70
CA SER A 138 -13.07 8.39 -4.75
C SER A 138 -13.16 6.91 -5.15
N SER A 139 -13.18 6.61 -6.46
CA SER A 139 -13.12 5.23 -6.98
C SER A 139 -11.84 4.48 -6.63
N GLU A 140 -10.71 5.20 -6.50
CA GLU A 140 -9.42 4.60 -6.15
C GLU A 140 -9.41 4.16 -4.67
N LEU A 141 -10.01 4.97 -3.78
CA LEU A 141 -10.20 4.60 -2.37
C LEU A 141 -11.20 3.44 -2.21
N ALA A 142 -12.28 3.45 -2.98
CA ALA A 142 -13.30 2.41 -2.91
C ALA A 142 -12.75 1.00 -3.15
N ALA A 143 -11.73 0.86 -4.02
CA ALA A 143 -11.06 -0.42 -4.27
C ALA A 143 -10.35 -0.99 -3.01
N PHE A 144 -9.90 -0.15 -2.10
CA PHE A 144 -9.19 -0.56 -0.87
C PHE A 144 -10.11 -0.63 0.36
N MET A 145 -11.28 -0.01 0.32
CA MET A 145 -12.24 0.00 1.44
C MET A 145 -12.55 -1.41 2.02
N PRO A 146 -12.79 -2.47 1.22
CA PRO A 146 -13.09 -3.80 1.76
C PRO A 146 -11.98 -4.38 2.63
N GLN A 147 -10.74 -3.94 2.43
CA GLN A 147 -9.60 -4.36 3.23
C GLN A 147 -9.29 -3.38 4.37
N LEU A 148 -9.43 -2.07 4.13
CA LEU A 148 -9.02 -1.05 5.08
C LEU A 148 -10.06 -0.83 6.19
N LYS A 149 -11.35 -0.77 5.84
CA LYS A 149 -12.42 -0.48 6.81
C LYS A 149 -12.45 -1.50 7.96
N PRO A 150 -12.40 -2.83 7.73
CA PRO A 150 -12.44 -3.79 8.83
C PRO A 150 -11.25 -3.67 9.79
N GLU A 151 -10.06 -3.27 9.30
CA GLU A 151 -8.89 -3.10 10.17
C GLU A 151 -8.96 -1.79 10.97
N LEU A 152 -9.53 -0.73 10.40
CA LEU A 152 -9.83 0.50 11.14
C LEU A 152 -10.93 0.27 12.20
N ASP A 153 -11.98 -0.49 11.87
CA ASP A 153 -13.03 -0.85 12.83
C ASP A 153 -12.45 -1.63 14.03
N LYS A 154 -11.54 -2.60 13.78
CA LYS A 154 -10.83 -3.29 14.89
C LYS A 154 -9.97 -2.33 15.71
N ALA A 155 -9.32 -1.36 15.06
CA ALA A 155 -8.51 -0.37 15.77
C ALA A 155 -9.36 0.58 16.65
N LEU A 156 -10.64 0.79 16.32
CA LEU A 156 -11.59 1.50 17.19
C LEU A 156 -11.90 0.76 18.50
N GLU A 157 -11.69 -0.56 18.53
CA GLU A 157 -11.88 -1.38 19.73
C GLU A 157 -10.58 -1.54 20.54
N HIS A 158 -9.47 -0.95 20.08
CA HIS A 158 -8.18 -1.08 20.76
C HIS A 158 -8.24 -0.50 22.18
N SER A 159 -7.55 -1.14 23.13
CA SER A 159 -7.43 -0.69 24.52
C SER A 159 -6.91 0.75 24.70
N SER A 160 -6.11 1.27 23.77
CA SER A 160 -5.51 2.59 23.88
C SER A 160 -6.40 3.68 23.27
N PRO A 161 -6.77 4.73 24.04
CA PRO A 161 -7.55 5.85 23.52
C PRO A 161 -6.90 6.55 22.32
N ALA A 162 -5.57 6.59 22.27
CA ALA A 162 -4.85 7.23 21.18
C ALA A 162 -5.04 6.49 19.85
N VAL A 163 -4.97 5.16 19.85
CA VAL A 163 -5.23 4.35 18.64
C VAL A 163 -6.66 4.54 18.18
N ARG A 164 -7.63 4.49 19.11
CA ARG A 164 -9.05 4.70 18.76
C ARG A 164 -9.30 6.07 18.13
N SER A 165 -8.68 7.12 18.67
CA SER A 165 -8.79 8.48 18.13
C SER A 165 -8.27 8.56 16.70
N GLU A 166 -7.08 8.02 16.43
CA GLU A 166 -6.49 8.02 15.10
C GLU A 166 -7.26 7.13 14.12
N ALA A 167 -7.77 5.99 14.57
CA ALA A 167 -8.62 5.13 13.77
C ALA A 167 -9.96 5.80 13.40
N SER A 168 -10.57 6.55 14.32
CA SER A 168 -11.80 7.32 14.04
C SER A 168 -11.58 8.35 12.95
N LYS A 169 -10.52 9.16 13.08
CA LYS A 169 -10.15 10.16 12.07
C LYS A 169 -9.88 9.51 10.71
N ALA A 170 -9.15 8.39 10.70
CA ALA A 170 -8.86 7.68 9.47
C ALA A 170 -10.12 7.11 8.81
N LEU A 171 -11.05 6.59 9.62
CA LEU A 171 -12.33 6.07 9.13
C LEU A 171 -13.22 7.20 8.58
N GLU A 172 -13.29 8.35 9.26
CA GLU A 172 -13.99 9.54 8.77
C GLU A 172 -13.45 9.95 7.40
N LYS A 173 -12.13 10.07 7.25
CA LYS A 173 -11.50 10.43 5.96
C LYS A 173 -11.75 9.40 4.86
N LEU A 174 -11.74 8.11 5.22
CA LEU A 174 -12.07 7.05 4.28
C LEU A 174 -13.53 7.13 3.81
N LEU A 175 -14.46 7.39 4.73
CA LEU A 175 -15.89 7.48 4.40
C LEU A 175 -16.21 8.76 3.62
N GLU A 176 -15.63 9.90 3.98
CA GLU A 176 -15.72 11.15 3.20
C GLU A 176 -15.25 10.91 1.76
N GLY A 177 -14.05 10.33 1.60
CA GLY A 177 -13.46 10.09 0.29
C GLY A 177 -14.19 9.06 -0.56
N VAL A 178 -15.04 8.20 0.00
CA VAL A 178 -15.87 7.25 -0.78
C VAL A 178 -17.32 7.72 -0.93
N GLY A 179 -17.84 8.50 0.03
CA GLY A 179 -19.19 9.07 -0.01
C GLY A 179 -19.42 9.96 -1.24
N GLU A 180 -18.38 10.63 -1.73
CA GLU A 180 -18.42 11.40 -2.98
C GLU A 180 -18.79 10.55 -4.23
N LEU A 181 -18.72 9.21 -4.18
CA LEU A 181 -19.22 8.33 -5.26
C LEU A 181 -20.74 8.15 -5.23
N ALA A 182 -21.39 8.31 -4.08
CA ALA A 182 -22.83 8.04 -3.94
C ALA A 182 -23.70 9.23 -4.36
N ASP A 183 -23.11 10.42 -4.43
CA ASP A 183 -23.79 11.68 -4.78
C ASP A 183 -23.68 12.04 -6.29
N HIS A 184 -23.19 11.12 -7.12
CA HIS A 184 -23.04 11.25 -8.58
C HIS A 184 -23.58 10.03 -9.33
#